data_AF-A0ABD7BCL2-F1
#
_entry.id   AF-A0ABD7BCL2-F1
#
_cell.length_a   1.000
_cell.length_b   1.000
_cell.length_c   1.000
_cell.angle_alpha   90.00
_cell.angle_beta   90.00
_cell.angle_gamma   90.00
#
_symmetry.space_group_name_H-M   'P 1'
#
loop_
_entity.id
_entity.type
_entity.pdbx_description
1 polymer ?
#
loop_
_entity_poly.entity_id
_entity_poly.type
_entity_poly.pdbx_seq_one_letter_code
_entity_poly.pdbx_strand_id
1 'polypeptide(L)'
;MLGVNENLSHFNMCRLILDGPSTIDFSFKSASYQLDFADCRVKSGYGYLIRRIDGDEVDCQLLMWLTLYFGESATDPYAVRNSTCSFMRGDLPFNTRLFLKYIRKVERRPLKSNPKWKNDFIHKSLSSYCLGVQMADMYMPYTLGLFALSIECLANASLDVRGKYSQLGSKGYKRIIGKVVRQDKNNDPEHRRKVREFMKYLDQEIDVIMHMRNAFYGHGLIYEPEHRKKLTQCMTDWMIKHGLEHKKSKRKWFSDKQLERSLEINKFALFKLAQNVNRILFAYYLGVSFEIPFTQYDFQVKHAPWDVIEYEHPQRIS
;
A
#
# COMPACT_ATOMS: atom_id res chain seq x y z
N MET A 1 -4.25 30.73 -4.07
CA MET A 1 -5.16 29.98 -4.95
C MET A 1 -4.27 29.12 -5.85
N LEU A 2 -4.57 27.83 -6.03
CA LEU A 2 -3.78 26.95 -6.92
C LEU A 2 -4.14 27.26 -8.38
N GLY A 3 -3.15 27.24 -9.27
CA GLY A 3 -3.41 27.22 -10.72
C GLY A 3 -4.07 25.90 -11.13
N VAL A 4 -4.79 25.88 -12.26
CA VAL A 4 -5.40 24.64 -12.80
C VAL A 4 -4.34 23.58 -13.11
N ASN A 5 -3.14 24.02 -13.48
CA ASN A 5 -1.99 23.17 -13.75
C ASN A 5 -1.19 22.77 -12.49
N GLU A 6 -1.72 23.07 -11.30
CA GLU A 6 -1.08 22.80 -10.02
C GLU A 6 -1.94 21.90 -9.14
N ASN A 7 -1.30 20.97 -8.43
CA ASN A 7 -1.94 20.22 -7.36
C ASN A 7 -1.02 20.16 -6.15
N LEU A 8 -1.54 20.50 -4.98
CA LEU A 8 -0.80 20.47 -3.72
C LEU A 8 -1.13 19.17 -2.98
N SER A 9 -0.09 18.42 -2.59
CA SER A 9 -0.22 17.16 -1.87
C SER A 9 0.43 17.27 -0.50
N HIS A 10 -0.22 16.71 0.53
CA HIS A 10 0.28 16.73 1.90
C HIS A 10 0.60 15.30 2.38
N PHE A 11 1.68 15.18 3.15
CA PHE A 11 2.04 13.96 3.86
C PHE A 11 1.53 14.07 5.29
N ASN A 12 0.48 13.29 5.60
CA ASN A 12 -0.23 13.37 6.88
C ASN A 12 0.34 12.38 7.90
N MET A 13 0.90 11.26 7.42
CA MET A 13 1.38 10.19 8.28
C MET A 13 2.91 10.01 8.30
N CYS A 14 3.64 10.69 7.43
CA CYS A 14 5.10 10.55 7.29
C CYS A 14 5.80 11.90 7.06
N ARG A 15 7.12 11.91 7.22
CA ARG A 15 7.99 13.04 6.87
C ARG A 15 8.95 12.61 5.77
N LEU A 16 8.95 13.33 4.65
CA LEU A 16 9.88 13.08 3.55
C LEU A 16 11.30 13.50 3.92
N ILE A 17 12.25 12.60 3.67
CA ILE A 17 13.68 12.87 3.76
C ILE A 17 14.23 12.89 2.33
N LEU A 18 14.65 14.09 1.90
CA LEU A 18 15.22 14.32 0.59
C LEU A 18 16.74 14.22 0.66
N ASP A 19 17.32 13.34 -0.14
CA ASP A 19 18.75 13.30 -0.42
C ASP A 19 18.95 13.71 -1.90
N GLY A 20 18.98 15.01 -2.15
CA GLY A 20 19.10 15.57 -3.50
C GLY A 20 18.29 16.86 -3.74
N PRO A 21 18.01 17.20 -5.02
CA PRO A 21 17.29 18.41 -5.37
C PRO A 21 15.85 18.40 -4.83
N SER A 22 15.39 19.56 -4.37
CA SER A 22 14.01 19.78 -3.92
C SER A 22 13.00 19.82 -5.07
N THR A 23 13.48 19.93 -6.31
CA THR A 23 12.66 20.06 -7.50
C THR A 23 13.04 18.99 -8.51
N ILE A 24 12.05 18.22 -8.97
CA ILE A 24 12.24 17.07 -9.85
C ILE A 24 11.39 17.24 -11.11
N ASP A 25 12.04 17.36 -12.25
CA ASP A 25 11.38 17.37 -13.55
C ASP A 25 11.25 15.94 -14.10
N PHE A 26 10.10 15.64 -14.71
CA PHE A 26 9.82 14.34 -15.31
C PHE A 26 8.73 14.45 -16.38
N SER A 27 8.56 13.39 -17.16
CA SER A 27 7.50 13.29 -18.17
C SER A 27 6.55 12.14 -17.86
N PHE A 28 5.28 12.34 -18.19
CA PHE A 28 4.24 11.32 -18.09
C PHE A 28 3.23 11.52 -19.23
N LYS A 29 3.02 10.49 -20.06
CA LYS A 29 2.13 10.55 -21.24
C LYS A 29 2.48 11.71 -22.17
N SER A 30 3.78 11.90 -22.44
CA SER A 30 4.31 12.97 -23.28
C SER A 30 4.14 14.40 -22.75
N ALA A 31 3.49 14.61 -21.60
CA ALA A 31 3.45 15.91 -20.93
C ALA A 31 4.62 16.03 -19.92
N SER A 32 5.11 17.26 -19.74
CA SER A 32 6.19 17.57 -18.79
C SER A 32 5.61 18.07 -17.47
N TYR A 33 6.17 17.57 -16.37
CA TYR A 33 5.77 17.85 -15.00
C TYR A 33 6.97 18.19 -14.13
N GLN A 34 6.69 18.93 -13.06
CA GLN A 34 7.64 19.26 -12.01
C GLN A 34 7.04 18.90 -10.65
N LEU A 35 7.77 18.13 -9.83
CA LEU A 35 7.52 18.02 -8.39
C LEU A 35 8.39 19.04 -7.66
N ASP A 36 7.79 19.86 -6.82
CA ASP A 36 8.49 20.81 -5.97
C ASP A 36 8.19 20.53 -4.49
N PHE A 37 9.20 20.03 -3.77
CA PHE A 37 9.16 19.76 -2.34
C PHE A 37 9.55 20.97 -1.48
N ALA A 38 9.98 22.07 -2.10
CA ALA A 38 10.34 23.32 -1.44
C ALA A 38 9.25 24.41 -1.57
N ASP A 39 8.09 24.09 -2.16
CA ASP A 39 6.99 25.03 -2.30
C ASP A 39 6.57 25.58 -0.92
N CYS A 40 6.58 26.91 -0.79
CA CYS A 40 6.37 27.59 0.49
C CYS A 40 4.95 27.40 1.07
N ARG A 41 3.99 26.92 0.29
CA ARG A 41 2.63 26.60 0.75
C ARG A 41 2.57 25.33 1.59
N VAL A 42 3.62 24.49 1.53
CA VAL A 42 3.74 23.26 2.31
C VAL A 42 4.98 23.33 3.18
N LYS A 43 4.87 22.86 4.43
CA LYS A 43 6.03 22.76 5.31
C LYS A 43 7.04 21.78 4.70
N SER A 44 8.31 22.16 4.65
CA SER A 44 9.39 21.30 4.13
C SER A 44 9.34 19.89 4.73
N GLY A 45 9.29 18.88 3.86
CA GLY A 45 9.17 17.46 4.23
C GLY A 45 7.75 16.95 4.47
N TYR A 46 6.71 17.79 4.37
CA TYR A 46 5.31 17.42 4.66
C TYR A 46 4.42 17.43 3.41
N GLY A 47 5.00 17.38 2.23
CA GLY A 47 4.26 17.30 0.98
C GLY A 47 5.03 17.91 -0.18
N TYR A 48 4.32 18.18 -1.26
CA TYR A 48 4.88 18.72 -2.49
C TYR A 48 3.81 19.42 -3.33
N LEU A 49 4.24 20.33 -4.17
CA LEU A 49 3.48 20.78 -5.32
C LEU A 49 3.82 19.90 -6.52
N ILE A 50 2.82 19.49 -7.30
CA ILE A 50 3.03 19.04 -8.67
C ILE A 50 2.50 20.10 -9.62
N ARG A 51 3.29 20.44 -10.64
CA ARG A 51 2.92 21.37 -11.72
C ARG A 51 3.05 20.70 -13.07
N ARG A 52 2.06 20.89 -13.94
CA ARG A 52 2.15 20.56 -15.36
C ARG A 52 2.65 21.79 -16.14
N ILE A 53 3.68 21.61 -16.98
CA ILE A 53 4.46 22.71 -17.57
C ILE A 53 3.77 23.36 -18.77
N ASP A 54 2.92 22.62 -19.50
CA ASP A 54 2.16 23.13 -20.66
C ASP A 54 0.94 23.99 -20.28
N GLY A 55 0.61 24.10 -18.98
CA GLY A 55 -0.49 24.91 -18.46
C GLY A 55 -1.84 24.19 -18.38
N ASP A 56 -1.94 22.94 -18.84
CA ASP A 56 -3.14 22.13 -18.69
C ASP A 56 -3.29 21.57 -17.26
N GLU A 57 -4.46 21.01 -16.97
CA GLU A 57 -4.73 20.31 -15.71
C GLU A 57 -3.76 19.14 -15.47
N VAL A 58 -3.38 18.95 -14.19
CA VAL A 58 -2.57 17.81 -13.75
C VAL A 58 -3.35 16.50 -13.95
N ASP A 59 -2.76 15.53 -14.65
CA ASP A 59 -3.43 14.25 -14.94
C ASP A 59 -3.81 13.50 -13.64
N CYS A 60 -5.10 13.23 -13.46
CA CYS A 60 -5.61 12.53 -12.28
C CYS A 60 -5.02 11.11 -12.11
N GLN A 61 -4.73 10.40 -13.20
CA GLN A 61 -4.07 9.09 -13.11
C GLN A 61 -2.63 9.23 -12.60
N LEU A 62 -1.92 10.32 -12.95
CA LEU A 62 -0.61 10.60 -12.38
C LEU A 62 -0.72 10.79 -10.86
N LEU A 63 -1.68 11.59 -10.40
CA LEU A 63 -1.94 11.77 -8.96
C LEU A 63 -2.20 10.42 -8.27
N MET A 64 -3.02 9.55 -8.85
CA MET A 64 -3.25 8.21 -8.30
C MET A 64 -1.98 7.36 -8.19
N TRP A 65 -1.09 7.42 -9.19
CA TRP A 65 0.21 6.74 -9.14
C TRP A 65 1.13 7.35 -8.07
N LEU A 66 1.12 8.67 -7.89
CA LEU A 66 1.86 9.31 -6.81
C LEU A 66 1.30 8.92 -5.43
N THR A 67 -0.02 8.76 -5.29
CA THR A 67 -0.65 8.22 -4.07
C THR A 67 -0.12 6.82 -3.74
N LEU A 68 0.06 5.97 -4.75
CA LEU A 68 0.67 4.65 -4.58
C LEU A 68 2.17 4.75 -4.23
N TYR A 69 2.90 5.63 -4.91
CA TYR A 69 4.34 5.80 -4.71
C TYR A 69 4.68 6.26 -3.30
N PHE A 70 4.04 7.32 -2.80
CA PHE A 70 4.29 7.87 -1.47
C PHE A 70 3.52 7.14 -0.36
N GLY A 71 2.39 6.50 -0.69
CA GLY A 71 1.46 5.99 0.32
C GLY A 71 0.71 7.11 1.05
N GLU A 72 0.61 8.29 0.45
CA GLU A 72 -0.11 9.45 0.99
C GLU A 72 -0.97 10.01 -0.14
N SER A 73 -2.17 10.50 0.17
CA SER A 73 -3.12 10.91 -0.87
C SER A 73 -2.61 12.14 -1.64
N ALA A 74 -2.39 11.98 -2.94
CA ALA A 74 -2.17 13.07 -3.88
C ALA A 74 -3.46 13.51 -4.58
N THR A 75 -4.55 12.78 -4.36
CA THR A 75 -5.86 12.96 -5.00
C THR A 75 -6.87 13.64 -4.08
N ASP A 76 -6.46 14.10 -2.90
CA ASP A 76 -7.35 14.78 -1.96
C ASP A 76 -7.61 16.23 -2.40
N PRO A 77 -8.83 16.58 -2.82
CA PRO A 77 -9.14 17.93 -3.31
C PRO A 77 -9.12 18.99 -2.19
N TYR A 78 -9.14 18.58 -0.92
CA TYR A 78 -9.20 19.48 0.23
C TYR A 78 -7.82 19.76 0.85
N ALA A 79 -6.74 19.30 0.22
CA ALA A 79 -5.36 19.44 0.66
C ALA A 79 -4.81 20.88 0.49
N VAL A 80 -5.62 21.88 0.87
CA VAL A 80 -5.31 23.32 0.73
C VAL A 80 -4.68 23.88 2.02
N ARG A 81 -4.79 23.15 3.14
CA ARG A 81 -4.13 23.47 4.42
C ARG A 81 -3.70 22.18 5.14
N ASN A 82 -2.52 22.22 5.75
CA ASN A 82 -1.96 21.15 6.56
C ASN A 82 -2.85 20.92 7.80
N SER A 83 -3.71 19.90 7.76
CA SER A 83 -4.51 19.45 8.89
C SER A 83 -4.11 18.03 9.25
N THR A 84 -3.33 17.91 10.34
CA THR A 84 -2.84 16.69 11.03
C THR A 84 -1.45 16.19 10.65
N CYS A 85 -0.52 16.33 11.60
CA CYS A 85 0.74 15.59 11.66
C CYS A 85 0.55 14.44 12.64
N SER A 86 0.30 13.23 12.16
CA SER A 86 0.51 12.04 12.97
C SER A 86 1.81 11.42 12.47
N PHE A 87 2.93 11.55 13.18
CA PHE A 87 4.23 11.00 12.76
C PHE A 87 4.29 9.47 12.83
N MET A 88 3.20 8.77 12.51
CA MET A 88 2.99 7.38 12.89
C MET A 88 3.63 6.39 11.93
N ARG A 89 3.97 6.82 10.70
CA ARG A 89 4.72 6.02 9.73
C ARG A 89 6.22 6.34 9.76
N GLY A 90 6.63 7.47 10.34
CA GLY A 90 8.04 7.88 10.47
C GLY A 90 8.59 8.56 9.21
N ASP A 91 9.91 8.47 9.03
CA ASP A 91 10.60 9.09 7.89
C ASP A 91 10.43 8.29 6.59
N LEU A 92 10.21 8.99 5.48
CA LEU A 92 10.11 8.45 4.12
C LEU A 92 11.32 8.89 3.29
N PRO A 93 12.30 8.02 3.03
CA PRO A 93 13.43 8.36 2.17
C PRO A 93 12.98 8.50 0.72
N PHE A 94 13.36 9.60 0.08
CA PHE A 94 13.13 9.83 -1.34
C PHE A 94 14.41 9.67 -2.15
N ASN A 95 14.32 8.97 -3.27
CA ASN A 95 15.43 8.83 -4.21
C ASN A 95 14.96 9.14 -5.63
N THR A 96 15.48 10.23 -6.20
CA THR A 96 15.13 10.71 -7.54
C THR A 96 15.30 9.65 -8.62
N ARG A 97 16.38 8.85 -8.57
CA ARG A 97 16.64 7.82 -9.57
C ARG A 97 15.59 6.70 -9.53
N LEU A 98 15.20 6.27 -8.32
CA LEU A 98 14.16 5.26 -8.14
C LEU A 98 12.78 5.80 -8.54
N PHE A 99 12.47 7.04 -8.17
CA PHE A 99 11.25 7.73 -8.60
C PHE A 99 11.12 7.80 -10.13
N LEU A 100 12.16 8.28 -10.82
CA LEU A 100 12.12 8.37 -12.29
C LEU A 100 12.02 7.00 -12.97
N LYS A 101 12.62 5.95 -12.39
CA LYS A 101 12.43 4.56 -12.87
C LYS A 101 10.98 4.11 -12.70
N TYR A 102 10.37 4.40 -11.56
CA TYR A 102 8.98 4.10 -11.27
C TYR A 102 8.05 4.79 -12.28
N ILE A 103 8.22 6.10 -12.50
CA ILE A 103 7.43 6.89 -13.46
C ILE A 103 7.48 6.30 -14.88
N ARG A 104 8.68 5.98 -15.38
CA ARG A 104 8.83 5.34 -16.70
C ARG A 104 8.11 3.99 -16.79
N LYS A 105 7.97 3.27 -15.67
CA LYS A 105 7.32 1.96 -15.62
C LYS A 105 5.80 2.11 -15.59
N VAL A 106 5.26 3.04 -14.80
CA VAL A 106 3.81 3.32 -14.82
C VAL A 106 3.36 3.90 -16.16
N GLU A 107 4.21 4.65 -16.85
CA GLU A 107 3.91 5.11 -18.22
C GLU A 107 3.83 3.93 -19.19
N ARG A 108 4.79 2.99 -19.13
CA ARG A 108 4.85 1.85 -20.05
C ARG A 108 3.78 0.78 -19.80
N ARG A 109 3.31 0.60 -18.55
CA ARG A 109 2.59 -0.63 -18.13
C ARG A 109 1.06 -0.60 -18.07
N PRO A 110 0.37 0.47 -18.51
CA PRO A 110 -0.93 0.31 -19.15
C PRO A 110 -0.84 0.29 -20.69
N LEU A 111 0.30 0.70 -21.27
CA LEU A 111 0.45 0.93 -22.73
C LEU A 111 0.96 -0.27 -23.56
N LYS A 112 1.42 -1.36 -22.95
CA LYS A 112 1.79 -2.58 -23.70
C LYS A 112 0.62 -3.55 -23.77
N SER A 113 -0.03 -3.60 -24.94
CA SER A 113 -0.87 -4.69 -25.51
C SER A 113 -1.91 -5.39 -24.61
N ASN A 114 -2.23 -4.84 -23.44
CA ASN A 114 -3.26 -5.41 -22.58
C ASN A 114 -4.63 -5.14 -23.20
N PRO A 115 -5.54 -6.13 -23.21
CA PRO A 115 -6.92 -5.88 -23.59
C PRO A 115 -7.59 -4.93 -22.59
N LYS A 116 -8.56 -4.13 -23.06
CA LYS A 116 -9.28 -3.10 -22.28
C LYS A 116 -9.71 -3.57 -20.89
N TRP A 117 -10.34 -4.75 -20.81
CA TRP A 117 -10.84 -5.31 -19.54
C TRP A 117 -9.75 -5.48 -18.47
N LYS A 118 -8.51 -5.75 -18.87
CA LYS A 118 -7.37 -5.92 -17.95
C LYS A 118 -6.89 -4.57 -17.43
N ASN A 119 -6.86 -3.56 -18.31
CA ASN A 119 -6.58 -2.18 -17.89
C ASN A 119 -7.67 -1.67 -16.94
N ASP A 120 -8.95 -2.00 -17.19
CA ASP A 120 -10.05 -1.64 -16.31
C ASP A 120 -9.86 -2.21 -14.89
N PHE A 121 -9.38 -3.45 -14.75
CA PHE A 121 -9.05 -4.03 -13.43
C PHE A 121 -7.89 -3.31 -12.74
N ILE A 122 -6.84 -2.94 -13.48
CA ILE A 122 -5.70 -2.18 -12.92
C ILE A 122 -6.18 -0.81 -12.43
N HIS A 123 -6.99 -0.11 -13.23
CA HIS A 123 -7.54 1.19 -12.85
C HIS A 123 -8.47 1.08 -11.64
N LYS A 124 -9.39 0.10 -11.61
CA LYS A 124 -10.25 -0.16 -10.45
C LYS A 124 -9.45 -0.49 -9.19
N SER A 125 -8.37 -1.28 -9.34
CA SER A 125 -7.46 -1.59 -8.26
C SER A 125 -6.82 -0.31 -7.71
N LEU A 126 -6.26 0.52 -8.57
CA LEU A 126 -5.60 1.77 -8.18
C LEU A 126 -6.60 2.76 -7.56
N SER A 127 -7.81 2.90 -8.11
CA SER A 127 -8.89 3.72 -7.53
C SER A 127 -9.29 3.25 -6.14
N SER A 128 -9.48 1.94 -5.96
CA SER A 128 -9.85 1.37 -4.65
C SER A 128 -8.73 1.60 -3.63
N TYR A 129 -7.48 1.43 -4.04
CA TYR A 129 -6.32 1.76 -3.21
C TYR A 129 -6.29 3.25 -2.82
N CYS A 130 -6.45 4.17 -3.78
CA CYS A 130 -6.39 5.62 -3.51
C CYS A 130 -7.53 6.06 -2.58
N LEU A 131 -8.75 5.56 -2.80
CA LEU A 131 -9.88 5.82 -1.92
C LEU A 131 -9.63 5.28 -0.51
N GLY A 132 -9.02 4.09 -0.40
CA GLY A 132 -8.61 3.53 0.89
C GLY A 132 -7.59 4.43 1.61
N VAL A 133 -6.58 4.93 0.90
CA VAL A 133 -5.59 5.88 1.47
C VAL A 133 -6.26 7.18 1.92
N GLN A 134 -7.18 7.74 1.11
CA GLN A 134 -7.88 8.97 1.44
C GLN A 134 -8.82 8.82 2.65
N MET A 135 -9.51 7.68 2.77
CA MET A 135 -10.37 7.39 3.93
C MET A 135 -9.56 7.09 5.20
N ALA A 136 -8.31 6.67 5.06
CA ALA A 136 -7.42 6.37 6.18
C ALA A 136 -8.06 5.40 7.19
N ASP A 137 -7.63 5.44 8.45
CA ASP A 137 -8.16 4.60 9.53
C ASP A 137 -9.54 5.05 10.05
N MET A 138 -9.95 6.29 9.74
CA MET A 138 -11.18 6.91 10.27
C MET A 138 -12.44 6.13 9.91
N TYR A 139 -12.43 5.42 8.77
CA TYR A 139 -13.56 4.65 8.28
C TYR A 139 -13.36 3.14 8.36
N MET A 140 -12.48 2.66 9.24
CA MET A 140 -12.35 1.22 9.47
C MET A 140 -13.69 0.61 9.93
N PRO A 141 -14.07 -0.59 9.47
CA PRO A 141 -13.32 -1.51 8.61
C PRO A 141 -13.48 -1.28 7.08
N TYR A 142 -14.18 -0.24 6.62
CA TYR A 142 -14.44 0.03 5.19
C TYR A 142 -13.18 0.20 4.37
N THR A 143 -12.19 0.88 4.95
CA THR A 143 -10.88 1.05 4.32
C THR A 143 -10.20 -0.29 4.01
N LEU A 144 -10.32 -1.30 4.88
CA LEU A 144 -9.78 -2.64 4.60
C LEU A 144 -10.51 -3.33 3.43
N GLY A 145 -11.83 -3.15 3.33
CA GLY A 145 -12.61 -3.67 2.21
C GLY A 145 -12.12 -3.12 0.86
N LEU A 146 -11.79 -1.82 0.80
CA LEU A 146 -11.23 -1.17 -0.38
C LEU A 146 -9.85 -1.73 -0.75
N PHE A 147 -8.97 -1.91 0.24
CA PHE A 147 -7.67 -2.53 0.01
C PHE A 147 -7.78 -4.00 -0.42
N ALA A 148 -8.72 -4.75 0.13
CA ALA A 148 -8.98 -6.13 -0.30
C ALA A 148 -9.45 -6.17 -1.77
N LEU A 149 -10.40 -5.31 -2.15
CA LEU A 149 -10.88 -5.19 -3.53
C LEU A 149 -9.76 -4.78 -4.49
N SER A 150 -8.87 -3.88 -4.05
CA SER A 150 -7.69 -3.51 -4.82
C SER A 150 -6.81 -4.73 -5.12
N ILE A 151 -6.51 -5.57 -4.12
CA ILE A 151 -5.71 -6.78 -4.32
C ILE A 151 -6.43 -7.77 -5.25
N GLU A 152 -7.73 -7.97 -5.08
CA GLU A 152 -8.53 -8.83 -5.96
C GLU A 152 -8.46 -8.37 -7.41
N CYS A 153 -8.68 -7.07 -7.67
CA CYS A 153 -8.64 -6.53 -9.02
C CYS A 153 -7.24 -6.68 -9.64
N LEU A 154 -6.17 -6.44 -8.88
CA LEU A 154 -4.80 -6.60 -9.36
C LEU A 154 -4.45 -8.08 -9.63
N ALA A 155 -4.89 -8.99 -8.77
CA ALA A 155 -4.73 -10.43 -8.95
C ALA A 155 -5.45 -10.91 -10.23
N ASN A 156 -6.68 -10.44 -10.45
CA ASN A 156 -7.47 -10.73 -11.64
C ASN A 156 -6.78 -10.21 -12.91
N ALA A 157 -6.23 -8.99 -12.89
CA ALA A 157 -5.42 -8.48 -14.00
C ALA A 157 -4.20 -9.39 -14.26
N SER A 158 -3.54 -9.91 -13.23
CA SER A 158 -2.37 -10.79 -13.39
C SER A 158 -2.70 -12.20 -13.90
N LEU A 159 -3.90 -12.71 -13.63
CA LEU A 159 -4.33 -14.05 -14.05
C LEU A 159 -4.59 -14.18 -15.56
N ASP A 160 -4.73 -13.07 -16.29
CA ASP A 160 -4.74 -13.06 -17.76
C ASP A 160 -5.82 -13.98 -18.40
N VAL A 161 -6.89 -14.28 -17.67
CA VAL A 161 -8.00 -15.13 -18.14
C VAL A 161 -9.30 -14.40 -17.89
N ARG A 162 -9.96 -13.97 -18.98
CA ARG A 162 -11.18 -13.13 -19.02
C ARG A 162 -12.39 -13.69 -18.24
N GLY A 163 -12.36 -14.96 -17.83
CA GLY A 163 -13.45 -15.64 -17.13
C GLY A 163 -13.09 -16.27 -15.77
N LYS A 164 -11.83 -16.17 -15.30
CA LYS A 164 -11.47 -16.68 -13.97
C LYS A 164 -11.42 -15.52 -12.99
N TYR A 165 -12.55 -15.23 -12.35
CA TYR A 165 -12.59 -14.29 -11.23
C TYR A 165 -11.91 -14.94 -10.01
N SER A 166 -10.67 -14.52 -9.74
CA SER A 166 -9.99 -14.78 -8.47
C SER A 166 -10.51 -13.85 -7.40
N GLN A 167 -11.12 -14.43 -6.38
CA GLN A 167 -11.32 -13.77 -5.10
C GLN A 167 -10.01 -13.82 -4.30
N LEU A 168 -9.88 -12.97 -3.29
CA LEU A 168 -8.67 -12.90 -2.45
C LEU A 168 -8.31 -14.28 -1.87
N GLY A 169 -9.33 -15.11 -1.58
CA GLY A 169 -9.17 -16.50 -1.12
C GLY A 169 -8.72 -17.54 -2.14
N SER A 170 -8.65 -17.19 -3.43
CA SER A 170 -8.12 -18.08 -4.47
C SER A 170 -6.61 -17.93 -4.69
N LYS A 171 -5.90 -17.18 -3.83
CA LYS A 171 -4.44 -16.96 -3.85
C LYS A 171 -3.89 -16.39 -5.18
N GLY A 172 -4.71 -15.64 -5.93
CA GLY A 172 -4.34 -15.07 -7.24
C GLY A 172 -3.12 -14.14 -7.20
N TYR A 173 -2.88 -13.46 -6.08
CA TYR A 173 -1.70 -12.61 -5.87
C TYR A 173 -0.37 -13.37 -5.98
N LYS A 174 -0.35 -14.69 -5.71
CA LYS A 174 0.87 -15.50 -5.82
C LYS A 174 1.44 -15.51 -7.24
N ARG A 175 0.59 -15.32 -8.26
CA ARG A 175 1.06 -15.19 -9.65
C ARG A 175 1.79 -13.87 -9.89
N ILE A 176 1.42 -12.80 -9.19
CA ILE A 176 2.12 -11.51 -9.27
C ILE A 176 3.56 -11.69 -8.76
N ILE A 177 3.71 -12.26 -7.58
CA ILE A 177 5.03 -12.45 -6.95
C ILE A 177 5.84 -13.52 -7.70
N GLY A 178 5.21 -14.65 -8.02
CA GLY A 178 5.86 -15.76 -8.73
C GLY A 178 6.37 -15.43 -10.12
N LYS A 179 5.77 -14.45 -10.83
CA LYS A 179 6.31 -13.96 -12.11
C LYS A 179 7.67 -13.28 -11.94
N VAL A 180 7.86 -12.53 -10.86
CA VAL A 180 9.12 -11.82 -10.59
C VAL A 180 10.19 -12.80 -10.13
N VAL A 181 9.84 -13.72 -9.22
CA VAL A 181 10.74 -14.79 -8.74
C VAL A 181 11.30 -15.66 -9.87
N ARG A 182 10.48 -15.99 -10.88
CA ARG A 182 10.90 -16.83 -12.01
C ARG A 182 11.82 -16.13 -13.01
N GLN A 183 11.89 -14.79 -12.98
CA GLN A 183 12.75 -14.03 -13.88
C GLN A 183 14.22 -14.07 -13.43
N ASP A 184 14.47 -14.38 -12.16
CA ASP A 184 15.83 -14.47 -11.64
C ASP A 184 16.41 -15.86 -11.97
N LYS A 185 17.34 -15.88 -12.94
CA LYS A 185 17.81 -17.10 -13.62
C LYS A 185 18.75 -17.97 -12.77
N ASN A 186 19.18 -17.48 -11.61
CA ASN A 186 20.11 -18.19 -10.75
C ASN A 186 19.33 -18.90 -9.65
N ASN A 187 19.18 -20.21 -9.84
CA ASN A 187 18.46 -21.16 -8.98
C ASN A 187 19.17 -21.41 -7.63
N ASP A 188 19.79 -20.36 -7.07
CA ASP A 188 20.50 -20.37 -5.81
C ASP A 188 19.57 -20.83 -4.67
N PRO A 189 19.94 -21.86 -3.88
CA PRO A 189 19.19 -22.29 -2.71
C PRO A 189 18.85 -21.16 -1.74
N GLU A 190 19.75 -20.18 -1.58
CA GLU A 190 19.55 -19.08 -0.63
C GLU A 190 18.50 -18.09 -1.12
N HIS A 191 18.58 -17.67 -2.39
CA HIS A 191 17.51 -16.89 -3.02
C HIS A 191 16.14 -17.60 -2.92
N ARG A 192 16.08 -18.90 -3.21
CA ARG A 192 14.83 -19.69 -3.07
C ARG A 192 14.31 -19.74 -1.63
N ARG A 193 15.19 -19.74 -0.63
CA ARG A 193 14.80 -19.64 0.79
C ARG A 193 14.16 -18.30 1.09
N LYS A 194 14.82 -17.19 0.74
CA LYS A 194 14.31 -15.83 0.92
C LYS A 194 12.95 -15.61 0.26
N VAL A 195 12.80 -16.11 -0.97
CA VAL A 195 11.52 -16.06 -1.68
C VAL A 195 10.40 -16.77 -0.91
N ARG A 196 10.66 -17.99 -0.43
CA ARG A 196 9.66 -18.76 0.31
C ARG A 196 9.27 -18.08 1.61
N GLU A 197 10.23 -17.48 2.31
CA GLU A 197 10.00 -16.72 3.54
C GLU A 197 9.17 -15.46 3.26
N PHE A 198 9.50 -14.70 2.23
CA PHE A 198 8.73 -13.53 1.80
C PHE A 198 7.29 -13.89 1.38
N MET A 199 7.12 -14.99 0.63
CA MET A 199 5.80 -15.50 0.26
C MET A 199 4.98 -15.89 1.49
N LYS A 200 5.57 -16.62 2.44
CA LYS A 200 4.91 -16.98 3.71
C LYS A 200 4.53 -15.72 4.50
N TYR A 201 5.40 -14.73 4.52
CA TYR A 201 5.14 -13.47 5.19
C TYR A 201 3.90 -12.80 4.59
N LEU A 202 3.86 -12.62 3.27
CA LEU A 202 2.74 -11.97 2.58
C LEU A 202 1.44 -12.77 2.64
N ASP A 203 1.51 -14.10 2.57
CA ASP A 203 0.34 -14.96 2.73
C ASP A 203 -0.40 -14.64 4.03
N GLN A 204 0.33 -14.53 5.14
CA GLN A 204 -0.27 -14.25 6.44
C GLN A 204 -0.84 -12.84 6.55
N GLU A 205 -0.19 -11.81 5.97
CA GLU A 205 -0.76 -10.45 5.97
C GLU A 205 -2.05 -10.41 5.13
N ILE A 206 -2.08 -11.10 3.99
CA ILE A 206 -3.26 -11.17 3.13
C ILE A 206 -4.39 -11.95 3.80
N ASP A 207 -4.09 -13.01 4.56
CA ASP A 207 -5.08 -13.75 5.34
C ASP A 207 -5.78 -12.83 6.36
N VAL A 208 -5.05 -11.92 7.02
CA VAL A 208 -5.66 -10.91 7.91
C VAL A 208 -6.63 -10.00 7.15
N ILE A 209 -6.20 -9.45 6.01
CA ILE A 209 -7.06 -8.61 5.15
C ILE A 209 -8.32 -9.36 4.73
N MET A 210 -8.17 -10.62 4.33
CA MET A 210 -9.26 -11.49 3.90
C MET A 210 -10.25 -11.76 5.03
N HIS A 211 -9.77 -12.19 6.18
CA HIS A 211 -10.63 -12.56 7.31
C HIS A 211 -11.39 -11.34 7.82
N MET A 212 -10.74 -10.17 7.88
CA MET A 212 -11.39 -8.91 8.18
C MET A 212 -12.46 -8.56 7.15
N ARG A 213 -12.11 -8.60 5.86
CA ARG A 213 -13.06 -8.30 4.78
C ARG A 213 -14.27 -9.23 4.83
N ASN A 214 -14.08 -10.54 5.01
CA ASN A 214 -15.18 -11.49 5.06
C ASN A 214 -16.04 -11.32 6.32
N ALA A 215 -15.44 -11.04 7.48
CA ALA A 215 -16.19 -10.86 8.72
C ALA A 215 -17.12 -9.64 8.68
N PHE A 216 -16.67 -8.53 8.07
CA PHE A 216 -17.43 -7.28 8.03
C PHE A 216 -18.24 -7.05 6.75
N TYR A 217 -17.79 -7.56 5.60
CA TYR A 217 -18.45 -7.35 4.29
C TYR A 217 -19.17 -8.60 3.75
N GLY A 218 -18.89 -9.78 4.29
CA GLY A 218 -19.50 -11.04 3.86
C GLY A 218 -20.89 -11.31 4.46
N HIS A 219 -21.71 -10.29 4.71
CA HIS A 219 -23.00 -10.33 5.43
C HIS A 219 -22.95 -10.23 6.97
N GLY A 220 -21.96 -9.54 7.55
CA GLY A 220 -21.90 -9.34 9.00
C GLY A 220 -21.60 -10.62 9.79
N LEU A 221 -20.84 -11.54 9.19
CA LEU A 221 -20.47 -12.83 9.78
C LEU A 221 -19.69 -12.69 11.10
N ILE A 222 -19.20 -11.49 11.44
CA ILE A 222 -18.64 -11.20 12.77
C ILE A 222 -19.59 -11.53 13.93
N TYR A 223 -20.90 -11.55 13.68
CA TYR A 223 -21.93 -11.93 14.65
C TYR A 223 -22.10 -13.46 14.75
N GLU A 224 -21.59 -14.22 13.80
CA GLU A 224 -21.56 -15.68 13.86
C GLU A 224 -20.35 -16.17 14.67
N PRO A 225 -20.55 -16.99 15.73
CA PRO A 225 -19.47 -17.43 16.60
C PRO A 225 -18.30 -18.12 15.88
N GLU A 226 -18.58 -18.89 14.83
CA GLU A 226 -17.55 -19.59 14.06
C GLU A 226 -16.63 -18.62 13.32
N HIS A 227 -17.20 -17.62 12.65
CA HIS A 227 -16.45 -16.61 11.91
C HIS A 227 -15.70 -15.66 12.83
N ARG A 228 -16.33 -15.29 13.96
CA ARG A 228 -15.66 -14.55 15.03
C ARG A 228 -14.43 -15.28 15.54
N LYS A 229 -14.55 -16.58 15.86
CA LYS A 229 -13.44 -17.41 16.33
C LYS A 229 -12.32 -17.54 15.29
N LYS A 230 -12.67 -17.70 14.01
CA LYS A 230 -11.69 -17.72 12.90
C LYS A 230 -10.92 -16.40 12.81
N LEU A 231 -11.61 -15.26 12.91
CA LEU A 231 -10.97 -13.96 12.90
C LEU A 231 -10.09 -13.76 14.14
N THR A 232 -10.60 -14.07 15.35
CA THR A 232 -9.81 -14.02 16.59
C THR A 232 -8.52 -14.83 16.48
N GLN A 233 -8.59 -16.05 15.93
CA GLN A 233 -7.43 -16.90 15.73
C GLN A 233 -6.44 -16.28 14.72
N CYS A 234 -6.93 -15.82 13.57
CA CYS A 234 -6.10 -15.17 12.55
C CYS A 234 -5.36 -13.94 13.11
N MET A 235 -6.07 -13.09 13.87
CA MET A 235 -5.48 -11.91 14.52
C MET A 235 -4.48 -12.29 15.60
N THR A 236 -4.75 -13.34 16.37
CA THR A 236 -3.80 -13.86 17.38
C THR A 236 -2.52 -14.36 16.72
N ASP A 237 -2.62 -15.12 15.64
CA ASP A 237 -1.45 -15.62 14.90
C ASP A 237 -0.64 -14.47 14.27
N TRP A 238 -1.33 -13.43 13.79
CA TRP A 238 -0.69 -12.20 13.33
C TRP A 238 0.08 -11.49 14.44
N MET A 239 -0.51 -11.32 15.63
CA MET A 239 0.17 -10.72 16.79
C MET A 239 1.39 -11.53 17.24
N ILE A 240 1.30 -12.87 17.22
CA ILE A 240 2.43 -13.75 17.57
C ILE A 240 3.57 -13.61 16.55
N LYS A 241 3.25 -13.60 15.25
CA LYS A 241 4.24 -13.41 14.18
C LYS A 241 4.96 -12.09 14.33
N HIS A 242 4.22 -11.04 14.65
CA HIS A 242 4.75 -9.73 14.97
C HIS A 242 5.25 -9.63 16.42
N GLY A 243 5.54 -10.73 17.12
CA GLY A 243 6.22 -10.70 18.43
C GLY A 243 5.48 -9.96 19.56
N LEU A 244 4.23 -9.55 19.35
CA LEU A 244 3.42 -8.83 20.34
C LEU A 244 2.69 -9.78 21.29
N GLU A 245 2.69 -11.06 20.96
CA GLU A 245 2.11 -12.08 21.81
C GLU A 245 2.92 -13.38 21.75
N HIS A 246 2.95 -14.11 22.86
CA HIS A 246 3.56 -15.44 22.90
C HIS A 246 2.51 -16.53 22.68
N LYS A 247 2.89 -17.57 21.93
CA LYS A 247 2.03 -18.72 21.63
C LYS A 247 1.39 -19.34 22.89
N LYS A 248 2.15 -19.38 24.00
CA LYS A 248 1.72 -19.92 25.30
C LYS A 248 1.09 -18.90 26.25
N SER A 249 0.83 -17.67 25.81
CA SER A 249 0.23 -16.65 26.67
C SER A 249 -1.19 -17.04 27.10
N LYS A 250 -1.48 -16.94 28.39
CA LYS A 250 -2.84 -17.10 28.95
C LYS A 250 -3.73 -15.89 28.66
N ARG A 251 -3.15 -14.71 28.46
CA ARG A 251 -3.86 -13.48 28.11
C ARG A 251 -3.61 -13.17 26.64
N LYS A 252 -4.68 -13.21 25.85
CA LYS A 252 -4.67 -12.94 24.41
C LYS A 252 -5.08 -11.50 24.16
N TRP A 253 -4.40 -10.81 23.23
CA TRP A 253 -4.81 -9.47 22.79
C TRP A 253 -6.14 -9.51 22.04
N PHE A 254 -6.39 -10.60 21.32
CA PHE A 254 -7.65 -10.86 20.65
C PHE A 254 -8.38 -11.99 21.36
N SER A 255 -9.62 -11.72 21.76
CA SER A 255 -10.56 -12.73 22.27
C SER A 255 -11.95 -12.40 21.76
N ASP A 256 -12.83 -13.40 21.66
CA ASP A 256 -14.19 -13.20 21.12
C ASP A 256 -15.00 -12.12 21.88
N LYS A 257 -14.68 -11.89 23.16
CA LYS A 257 -15.30 -10.87 24.03
C LYS A 257 -14.72 -9.46 23.84
N GLN A 258 -13.49 -9.34 23.32
CA GLN A 258 -12.78 -8.07 23.20
C GLN A 258 -12.44 -7.71 21.74
N LEU A 259 -12.81 -8.56 20.78
CA LEU A 259 -12.40 -8.46 19.39
C LEU A 259 -12.62 -7.07 18.80
N GLU A 260 -13.82 -6.50 18.93
CA GLU A 260 -14.14 -5.16 18.41
C GLU A 260 -13.25 -4.08 19.04
N ARG A 261 -13.06 -4.10 20.36
CA ARG A 261 -12.17 -3.18 21.06
C ARG A 261 -10.71 -3.35 20.62
N SER A 262 -10.25 -4.58 20.46
CA SER A 262 -8.90 -4.88 20.01
C SER A 262 -8.70 -4.45 18.55
N LEU A 263 -9.71 -4.57 17.70
CA LEU A 263 -9.68 -4.07 16.32
C LEU A 263 -9.59 -2.55 16.29
N GLU A 264 -10.37 -1.85 17.13
CA GLU A 264 -10.31 -0.39 17.23
C GLU A 264 -8.92 0.09 17.68
N ILE A 265 -8.33 -0.57 18.69
CA ILE A 265 -6.98 -0.25 19.17
C ILE A 265 -5.92 -0.48 18.07
N ASN A 266 -6.12 -1.48 17.20
CA ASN A 266 -5.14 -1.86 16.17
C ASN A 266 -5.48 -1.33 14.77
N LYS A 267 -6.48 -0.45 14.62
CA LYS A 267 -7.00 -0.02 13.31
C LYS A 267 -5.93 0.58 12.40
N PHE A 268 -4.99 1.33 12.97
CA PHE A 268 -3.89 1.95 12.24
C PHE A 268 -2.86 0.92 11.77
N ALA A 269 -2.57 -0.08 12.61
CA ALA A 269 -1.69 -1.18 12.22
C ALA A 269 -2.28 -1.96 11.04
N LEU A 270 -3.59 -2.21 11.10
CA LEU A 270 -4.34 -2.89 10.04
C LEU A 270 -4.40 -2.06 8.75
N PHE A 271 -4.56 -0.73 8.89
CA PHE A 271 -4.46 0.19 7.76
C PHE A 271 -3.08 0.10 7.09
N LYS A 272 -1.99 0.26 7.86
CA LYS A 272 -0.60 0.18 7.35
C LYS A 272 -0.33 -1.17 6.67
N LEU A 273 -0.73 -2.26 7.32
CA LEU A 273 -0.65 -3.61 6.75
C LEU A 273 -1.28 -3.66 5.37
N ALA A 274 -2.55 -3.28 5.25
CA ALA A 274 -3.30 -3.42 4.01
C ALA A 274 -2.79 -2.49 2.91
N GLN A 275 -2.42 -1.26 3.28
CA GLN A 275 -1.77 -0.31 2.40
C GLN A 275 -0.44 -0.87 1.85
N ASN A 276 0.43 -1.38 2.73
CA ASN A 276 1.76 -1.82 2.34
C ASN A 276 1.75 -3.11 1.54
N VAL A 277 0.85 -4.06 1.85
CA VAL A 277 0.62 -5.23 1.00
C VAL A 277 0.19 -4.81 -0.41
N ASN A 278 -0.73 -3.84 -0.54
CA ASN A 278 -1.14 -3.33 -1.85
C ASN A 278 0.03 -2.71 -2.62
N ARG A 279 0.81 -1.84 -1.97
CA ARG A 279 1.97 -1.18 -2.57
C ARG A 279 3.01 -2.19 -3.04
N ILE A 280 3.30 -3.21 -2.23
CA ILE A 280 4.16 -4.34 -2.63
C ILE A 280 3.60 -4.99 -3.89
N LEU A 281 2.33 -5.41 -3.88
CA LEU A 281 1.74 -6.13 -5.01
C LEU A 281 1.71 -5.29 -6.29
N PHE A 282 1.49 -3.98 -6.21
CA PHE A 282 1.65 -3.09 -7.35
C PHE A 282 3.11 -2.93 -7.80
N ALA A 283 4.08 -2.89 -6.89
CA ALA A 283 5.50 -2.81 -7.24
C ALA A 283 5.95 -4.05 -8.03
N TYR A 284 5.60 -5.24 -7.55
CA TYR A 284 5.80 -6.52 -8.27
C TYR A 284 4.95 -6.55 -9.55
N TYR A 285 3.72 -6.06 -9.44
CA TYR A 285 2.83 -5.56 -10.50
C TYR A 285 3.59 -5.01 -11.69
N LEU A 286 4.28 -3.91 -11.42
CA LEU A 286 4.95 -3.02 -12.36
C LEU A 286 6.38 -3.45 -12.65
N GLY A 287 6.93 -4.42 -11.92
CA GLY A 287 8.31 -4.89 -12.08
C GLY A 287 9.30 -3.82 -11.62
N VAL A 288 8.98 -3.23 -10.47
CA VAL A 288 9.69 -2.14 -9.78
C VAL A 288 9.68 -2.35 -8.26
N SER A 289 9.93 -3.59 -7.81
CA SER A 289 9.83 -4.02 -6.40
C SER A 289 10.72 -3.21 -5.43
N PHE A 290 11.78 -2.57 -5.91
CA PHE A 290 12.72 -1.79 -5.07
C PHE A 290 12.52 -0.29 -5.16
N GLU A 291 11.79 0.17 -6.17
CA GLU A 291 11.67 1.58 -6.48
C GLU A 291 10.61 2.28 -5.63
N ILE A 292 9.66 1.55 -5.04
CA ILE A 292 8.66 2.13 -4.11
C ILE A 292 9.28 2.29 -2.71
N PRO A 293 9.31 3.51 -2.15
CA PRO A 293 9.86 3.75 -0.81
C PRO A 293 8.88 3.30 0.28
N PHE A 294 9.36 2.68 1.35
CA PHE A 294 8.55 2.48 2.58
C PHE A 294 9.10 3.40 3.66
N THR A 295 8.24 3.81 4.57
CA THR A 295 8.63 4.60 5.74
C THR A 295 9.24 3.70 6.81
N GLN A 296 9.91 4.31 7.79
CA GLN A 296 10.55 3.60 8.91
C GLN A 296 9.61 2.62 9.65
N TYR A 297 8.33 2.98 9.81
CA TYR A 297 7.38 2.23 10.64
C TYR A 297 6.25 1.56 9.85
N ASP A 298 6.39 1.42 8.53
CA ASP A 298 5.35 0.89 7.64
C ASP A 298 4.93 -0.56 7.99
N PHE A 299 5.83 -1.35 8.56
CA PHE A 299 5.58 -2.76 8.92
C PHE A 299 5.53 -2.99 10.43
N GLN A 300 5.49 -1.93 11.23
CA GLN A 300 5.34 -2.04 12.67
C GLN A 300 3.87 -2.04 13.07
N VAL A 301 3.48 -2.92 13.99
CA VAL A 301 2.11 -2.97 14.51
C VAL A 301 1.82 -1.83 15.52
N LYS A 302 2.82 -1.34 16.24
CA LYS A 302 2.63 -0.25 17.22
C LYS A 302 2.70 1.15 16.58
N HIS A 303 2.08 2.09 17.28
CA HIS A 303 2.32 3.53 17.17
C HIS A 303 3.66 3.87 17.83
N ALA A 304 4.63 4.38 17.07
CA ALA A 304 5.86 4.91 17.66
C ALA A 304 5.57 6.25 18.39
N PRO A 305 6.24 6.59 19.52
CA PRO A 305 7.44 5.96 20.07
C PRO A 305 7.29 5.51 21.54
N TRP A 306 7.13 4.21 21.79
CA TRP A 306 7.58 3.52 23.02
C TRP A 306 7.97 2.09 22.63
N ASP A 307 9.20 1.70 22.97
CA ASP A 307 9.87 0.45 22.60
C ASP A 307 9.76 0.12 21.11
N VAL A 308 10.68 0.70 20.31
CA VAL A 308 10.85 0.36 18.90
C VAL A 308 11.24 -1.11 18.82
N ILE A 309 10.24 -1.98 18.63
CA ILE A 309 10.50 -3.33 18.14
C ILE A 309 10.87 -3.13 16.68
N GLU A 310 12.16 -3.17 16.38
CA GLU A 310 12.65 -3.25 15.01
C GLU A 310 12.22 -4.59 14.42
N TYR A 311 11.17 -4.57 13.60
CA TYR A 311 10.85 -5.71 12.78
C TYR A 311 11.76 -5.72 11.58
N GLU A 312 12.50 -6.82 11.41
CA GLU A 312 13.18 -7.07 10.15
C GLU A 312 12.14 -7.16 9.04
N HIS A 313 12.19 -6.21 8.11
CA HIS A 313 11.44 -6.35 6.86
C HIS A 313 11.86 -7.68 6.22
N PRO A 314 10.93 -8.50 5.71
CA PRO A 314 11.36 -9.62 4.88
C PRO A 314 12.15 -9.03 3.71
N GLN A 315 13.37 -9.51 3.49
CA GLN A 315 14.24 -8.97 2.45
C GLN A 315 13.48 -8.95 1.13
N ARG A 316 13.33 -7.76 0.53
CA ARG A 316 12.69 -7.63 -0.78
C ARG A 316 13.48 -8.50 -1.76
N ILE A 317 12.77 -9.27 -2.59
CA ILE A 317 13.39 -10.18 -3.56
C ILE A 317 13.84 -9.37 -4.78
N SER A 318 15.16 -9.28 -5.00
CA SER A 318 15.85 -8.46 -6.03
C SER A 318 15.99 -9.14 -7.35
#